data_AF-X1Z4E3-F1
#
_entry.id   AF-X1Z4E3-F1
#
_cell.length_a   1.000
_cell.length_b   1.000
_cell.length_c   1.000
_cell.angle_alpha   90.00
_cell.angle_beta   90.00
_cell.angle_gamma   90.00
#
_symmetry.space_group_name_H-M   'P 1'
#
loop_
_entity.id
_entity.type
_entity.pdbx_description
1 polymer ?
#
loop_
_entity_poly.entity_id
_entity_poly.type
_entity_poly.pdbx_seq_one_letter_code
_entity_poly.pdbx_strand_id
1 'polypeptide(L)'
;SFCGNDSFDTTTQLCCQDAIIEKSFENAECCGSIIYDFQTQICCPNDITTTTTSPGTKNLLNCTADHQYDPSTHGCCGEIVAQQPTGVSIENQECCGDFIMDITQQMCCEGVINPNLDDTYRCCANKSFISTSQMCCSSVVNEKPSTDQKCCGETSYNRITQFCCGGSVGAKEVRIAPPCGEDYFDPETHMCCAGVVQPKLNNNYACCKAVSFEKGVEICCLGTLWPRETATTKCCADTAFDSTPEKCCAGVVNTRPSLDRTLHRCCGAIAYDKSLQTCVDGTLTVLTP
;
A
#
# COMPACT_ATOMS: atom_id res chain seq x y z
N SER A 1 49.81 52.16 -12.76
CA SER A 1 48.91 51.22 -13.47
C SER A 1 47.56 51.87 -13.67
N PHE A 2 46.62 51.22 -14.38
CA PHE A 2 45.26 51.76 -14.58
C PHE A 2 44.22 50.90 -13.86
N CYS A 3 43.24 51.54 -13.25
CA CYS A 3 42.06 50.96 -12.62
C CYS A 3 40.83 51.58 -13.29
N GLY A 4 40.06 50.79 -14.05
CA GLY A 4 39.10 51.36 -14.98
C GLY A 4 39.77 52.33 -15.96
N ASN A 5 39.39 53.62 -15.92
CA ASN A 5 39.96 54.68 -16.76
C ASN A 5 41.01 55.55 -16.05
N ASP A 6 41.24 55.34 -14.75
CA ASP A 6 42.06 56.22 -13.93
C ASP A 6 43.44 55.60 -13.67
N SER A 7 44.48 56.43 -13.69
CA SER A 7 45.85 56.02 -13.36
C SER A 7 46.08 56.03 -11.85
N PHE A 8 46.72 55.00 -11.31
CA PHE A 8 47.06 54.89 -9.90
C PHE A 8 48.51 54.44 -9.66
N ASP A 9 49.04 54.76 -8.49
CA ASP A 9 50.39 54.38 -8.05
C ASP A 9 50.36 53.00 -7.39
N THR A 10 50.96 52.00 -8.04
CA THR A 10 50.97 50.62 -7.52
C THR A 10 51.79 50.43 -6.26
N THR A 11 52.63 51.42 -5.89
CA THR A 11 53.43 51.34 -4.65
C THR A 11 52.57 51.66 -3.43
N THR A 12 51.69 52.66 -3.53
CA THR A 12 50.87 53.19 -2.44
C THR A 12 49.39 52.79 -2.52
N GLN A 13 48.90 52.40 -3.69
CA GLN A 13 47.48 52.17 -3.96
C GLN A 13 47.21 50.79 -4.57
N LEU A 14 45.97 50.33 -4.43
CA LEU A 14 45.42 49.11 -5.02
C LEU A 14 44.14 49.41 -5.80
N CYS A 15 43.90 48.65 -6.85
CA CYS A 15 42.66 48.67 -7.61
C CYS A 15 41.79 47.48 -7.18
N CYS A 16 40.67 47.76 -6.51
CA CYS A 16 39.74 46.74 -6.01
C CYS A 16 38.36 47.00 -6.62
N GLN A 17 37.84 46.10 -7.48
CA GLN A 17 36.53 46.25 -8.14
C GLN A 17 36.31 47.65 -8.76
N ASP A 18 37.28 48.11 -9.56
CA ASP A 18 37.28 49.43 -10.22
C ASP A 18 37.35 50.66 -9.29
N ALA A 19 37.61 50.45 -7.99
CA ALA A 19 37.92 51.52 -7.03
C ALA A 19 39.42 51.56 -6.72
N ILE A 20 40.00 52.76 -6.76
CA ILE A 20 41.38 53.01 -6.31
C ILE A 20 41.34 53.26 -4.79
N ILE A 21 42.06 52.45 -4.02
CA ILE A 21 42.11 52.50 -2.55
C ILE A 21 43.55 52.59 -2.07
N GLU A 22 43.82 53.43 -1.06
CA GLU A 22 45.13 53.56 -0.41
C GLU A 22 45.49 52.32 0.41
N LYS A 23 46.72 51.84 0.27
CA LYS A 23 47.22 50.71 1.06
C LYS A 23 47.36 51.12 2.53
N SER A 24 46.63 50.43 3.39
CA SER A 24 46.70 50.62 4.85
C SER A 24 47.78 49.74 5.52
N PHE A 25 48.31 48.76 4.78
CA PHE A 25 49.25 47.75 5.28
C PHE A 25 50.35 47.49 4.25
N GLU A 26 51.52 47.02 4.69
CA GLU A 26 52.61 46.59 3.80
C GLU A 26 52.18 45.40 2.92
N ASN A 27 51.36 44.53 3.50
CA ASN A 27 50.83 43.29 2.94
C ASN A 27 49.36 43.45 2.50
N ALA A 28 48.99 44.64 2.00
CA ALA A 28 47.62 44.94 1.61
C ALA A 28 47.19 44.16 0.36
N GLU A 29 46.01 43.55 0.41
CA GLU A 29 45.33 42.91 -0.72
C GLU A 29 43.84 43.30 -0.77
N CYS A 30 43.20 43.07 -1.92
CA CYS A 30 41.78 43.34 -2.12
C CYS A 30 40.92 42.12 -1.72
N CYS A 31 39.89 42.35 -0.92
CA CYS A 31 38.78 41.45 -0.68
C CYS A 31 37.48 42.10 -1.16
N GLY A 32 37.08 41.83 -2.41
CA GLY A 32 36.02 42.61 -3.06
C GLY A 32 36.41 44.08 -3.18
N SER A 33 35.71 44.96 -2.46
CA SER A 33 35.98 46.41 -2.39
C SER A 33 36.70 46.85 -1.11
N ILE A 34 37.10 45.91 -0.24
CA ILE A 34 37.74 46.18 1.05
C ILE A 34 39.23 45.81 0.98
N ILE A 35 40.09 46.57 1.66
CA ILE A 35 41.52 46.27 1.81
C ILE A 35 41.73 45.47 3.09
N TYR A 36 42.48 44.37 3.01
CA TYR A 36 42.85 43.56 4.18
C TYR A 36 44.36 43.28 4.22
N ASP A 37 44.89 42.99 5.41
CA ASP A 37 46.27 42.56 5.59
C ASP A 37 46.39 41.05 5.37
N PHE A 38 46.95 40.61 4.24
CA PHE A 38 47.07 39.18 3.93
C PHE A 38 47.93 38.44 4.98
N GLN A 39 48.74 39.14 5.76
CA GLN A 39 49.59 38.54 6.79
C GLN A 39 48.83 38.17 8.07
N THR A 40 47.75 38.88 8.43
CA THR A 40 46.96 38.64 9.66
C THR A 40 45.48 38.34 9.43
N GLN A 41 44.99 38.51 8.21
CA GLN A 41 43.58 38.37 7.84
C GLN A 41 43.41 37.44 6.62
N ILE A 42 42.16 37.02 6.35
CA ILE A 42 41.75 36.26 5.17
C ILE A 42 40.46 36.86 4.60
N CYS A 43 40.34 36.82 3.28
CA CYS A 43 39.15 37.25 2.56
C CYS A 43 38.13 36.10 2.46
N CYS A 44 36.95 36.28 3.06
CA CYS A 44 35.77 35.45 2.87
C CYS A 44 34.80 36.17 1.92
N PRO A 45 33.67 35.57 1.48
CA PRO A 45 32.75 36.21 0.53
C PRO A 45 32.29 37.63 0.93
N ASN A 46 33.00 38.64 0.43
CA ASN A 46 32.86 40.07 0.75
C ASN A 46 33.03 40.46 2.23
N ASP A 47 33.75 39.67 3.03
CA ASP A 47 34.05 39.99 4.42
C ASP A 47 35.50 39.61 4.79
N ILE A 48 36.05 40.25 5.83
CA ILE A 48 37.42 40.04 6.28
C ILE A 48 37.39 39.51 7.71
N THR A 49 38.13 38.43 7.94
CA THR A 49 38.26 37.83 9.27
C THR A 49 39.73 37.63 9.63
N THR A 50 40.05 37.81 10.92
CA THR A 50 41.40 37.64 11.44
C THR A 50 41.76 36.17 11.52
N THR A 51 42.97 35.81 11.14
CA THR A 51 43.47 34.44 11.20
C THR A 51 44.79 34.37 11.95
N THR A 52 44.94 33.35 12.78
CA THR A 52 46.19 33.04 13.49
C THR A 52 47.03 32.00 12.74
N THR A 53 46.61 31.56 11.55
CA THR A 53 47.36 30.58 10.76
C THR A 53 48.52 31.24 10.02
N SER A 54 49.62 30.49 9.89
CA SER A 54 50.83 30.95 9.20
C SER A 54 50.50 31.42 7.78
N PRO A 55 51.15 32.49 7.27
CA PRO A 55 50.87 33.05 5.95
C PRO A 55 50.85 32.03 4.79
N GLY A 56 51.67 30.97 4.89
CA GLY A 56 51.75 29.91 3.87
C GLY A 56 50.57 28.94 3.80
N THR A 57 49.70 28.88 4.82
CA THR A 57 48.53 27.98 4.83
C THR A 57 47.20 28.72 4.68
N LYS A 58 47.20 30.06 4.60
CA LYS A 58 45.99 30.88 4.48
C LYS A 58 45.21 30.62 3.20
N ASN A 59 45.91 30.43 2.08
CA ASN A 59 45.29 30.11 0.78
C ASN A 59 44.65 28.72 0.74
N LEU A 60 44.81 27.92 1.80
CA LEU A 60 44.18 26.62 1.94
C LEU A 60 42.89 26.69 2.76
N LEU A 61 42.59 27.78 3.46
CA LEU A 61 41.34 27.92 4.21
C LEU A 61 40.21 28.43 3.31
N ASN A 62 39.00 27.97 3.61
CA ASN A 62 37.76 28.43 3.00
C ASN A 62 36.84 29.01 4.09
N CYS A 63 35.78 29.70 3.71
CA CYS A 63 34.87 30.32 4.69
C CYS A 63 33.40 30.10 4.38
N THR A 64 32.60 30.04 5.45
CA THR A 64 31.16 30.38 5.42
C THR A 64 30.99 31.89 5.64
N ALA A 65 29.76 32.36 5.85
CA ALA A 65 29.51 33.77 6.16
C ALA A 65 30.21 34.25 7.45
N ASP A 66 30.47 33.34 8.40
CA ASP A 66 30.92 33.67 9.76
C ASP A 66 32.05 32.78 10.30
N HIS A 67 32.40 31.66 9.63
CA HIS A 67 33.42 30.72 10.09
C HIS A 67 34.47 30.41 9.01
N GLN A 68 35.75 30.43 9.41
CA GLN A 68 36.86 29.89 8.61
C GLN A 68 36.98 28.38 8.85
N TYR A 69 37.29 27.61 7.82
CA TYR A 69 37.54 26.18 7.93
C TYR A 69 38.54 25.67 6.91
N ASP A 70 39.17 24.54 7.21
CA ASP A 70 40.06 23.86 6.28
C ASP A 70 39.22 22.91 5.38
N PRO A 71 39.10 23.19 4.07
CA PRO A 71 38.33 22.40 3.10
C PRO A 71 38.90 21.00 2.85
N SER A 72 40.08 20.66 3.40
CA SER A 72 40.60 19.28 3.39
C SER A 72 40.07 18.42 4.54
N THR A 73 39.53 19.04 5.59
CA THR A 73 39.02 18.34 6.78
C THR A 73 37.56 18.66 7.11
N HIS A 74 37.03 19.76 6.60
CA HIS A 74 35.68 20.24 6.83
C HIS A 74 35.02 20.68 5.52
N GLY A 75 33.71 20.58 5.45
CA GLY A 75 32.88 21.11 4.38
C GLY A 75 31.74 21.91 4.98
N CYS A 76 30.84 22.41 4.13
CA CYS A 76 29.70 23.21 4.58
C CYS A 76 28.39 22.52 4.24
N CYS A 77 27.51 22.41 5.24
CA CYS A 77 26.12 21.97 5.10
C CYS A 77 25.19 23.12 5.49
N GLY A 78 24.74 23.88 4.50
CA GLY A 78 24.00 25.13 4.73
C GLY A 78 24.91 26.21 5.29
N GLU A 79 24.74 26.55 6.57
CA GLU A 79 25.59 27.50 7.31
C GLU A 79 26.54 26.81 8.30
N ILE A 80 26.45 25.49 8.44
CA ILE A 80 27.23 24.72 9.40
C ILE A 80 28.50 24.18 8.75
N VAL A 81 29.65 24.50 9.36
CA VAL A 81 30.93 23.85 9.06
C VAL A 81 30.93 22.45 9.69
N ALA A 82 30.89 21.43 8.84
CA ALA A 82 30.81 20.03 9.22
C ALA A 82 32.11 19.30 8.90
N GLN A 83 32.50 18.35 9.75
CA GLN A 83 33.69 17.54 9.52
C GLN A 83 33.48 16.59 8.33
N GLN A 84 34.46 16.53 7.42
CA GLN A 84 34.43 15.56 6.32
C GLN A 84 34.73 14.15 6.82
N PRO A 85 34.06 13.12 6.30
CA PRO A 85 34.35 11.74 6.63
C PRO A 85 35.75 11.32 6.14
N THR A 86 36.51 10.67 7.02
CA THR A 86 37.89 10.29 6.73
C THR A 86 37.95 9.18 5.67
N GLY A 87 38.78 9.37 4.63
CA GLY A 87 39.00 8.35 3.60
C GLY A 87 37.92 8.29 2.52
N VAL A 88 37.02 9.27 2.46
CA VAL A 88 35.95 9.37 1.45
C VAL A 88 36.28 10.50 0.48
N SER A 89 36.22 10.20 -0.82
CA SER A 89 36.42 11.22 -1.88
C SER A 89 35.34 12.30 -1.80
N ILE A 90 35.70 13.57 -2.02
CA ILE A 90 34.77 14.72 -1.97
C ILE A 90 33.57 14.52 -2.92
N GLU A 91 33.76 13.83 -4.05
CA GLU A 91 32.68 13.55 -5.01
C GLU A 91 31.61 12.57 -4.49
N ASN A 92 31.93 11.81 -3.45
CA ASN A 92 31.04 10.86 -2.78
C ASN A 92 30.48 11.43 -1.46
N GLN A 93 30.70 12.72 -1.20
CA GLN A 93 30.25 13.38 0.02
C GLN A 93 28.99 14.20 -0.26
N GLU A 94 27.98 14.07 0.60
CA GLU A 94 26.79 14.93 0.58
C GLU A 94 26.38 15.33 1.99
N CYS A 95 25.58 16.38 2.11
CA CYS A 95 25.04 16.83 3.38
C CYS A 95 23.79 16.06 3.79
N CYS A 96 23.73 15.70 5.06
CA CYS A 96 22.55 15.16 5.72
C CYS A 96 22.32 15.91 7.04
N GLY A 97 21.41 16.90 6.99
CA GLY A 97 21.30 17.89 8.07
C GLY A 97 22.61 18.65 8.21
N ASP A 98 23.17 18.63 9.41
CA ASP A 98 24.39 19.38 9.78
C ASP A 98 25.68 18.55 9.59
N PHE A 99 25.59 17.36 8.98
CA PHE A 99 26.71 16.43 8.83
C PHE A 99 26.98 16.10 7.37
N ILE A 100 28.23 15.75 7.06
CA ILE A 100 28.65 15.25 5.74
C ILE A 100 28.72 13.72 5.79
N MET A 101 28.06 13.06 4.84
CA MET A 101 27.93 11.60 4.76
C MET A 101 28.60 11.03 3.51
N ASP A 102 28.96 9.74 3.54
CA ASP A 102 29.44 8.98 2.39
C ASP A 102 28.26 8.35 1.63
N ILE A 103 27.90 8.91 0.48
CA ILE A 103 26.73 8.46 -0.30
C ILE A 103 26.89 7.05 -0.90
N THR A 104 28.11 6.49 -0.87
CA THR A 104 28.35 5.12 -1.37
C THR A 104 27.95 4.04 -0.37
N GLN A 105 27.82 4.39 0.91
CA GLN A 105 27.49 3.46 2.00
C GLN A 105 26.37 3.96 2.91
N GLN A 106 25.95 5.21 2.74
CA GLN A 106 25.01 5.88 3.63
C GLN A 106 23.90 6.56 2.83
N MET A 107 22.78 6.80 3.51
CA MET A 107 21.65 7.57 3.01
C MET A 107 21.16 8.53 4.09
N CYS A 108 20.56 9.63 3.65
CA CYS A 108 19.95 10.60 4.56
C CYS A 108 18.46 10.34 4.70
N CYS A 109 18.00 10.07 5.91
CA CYS A 109 16.58 9.93 6.25
C CYS A 109 16.19 11.03 7.24
N GLU A 110 15.44 12.03 6.79
CA GLU A 110 14.98 13.18 7.63
C GLU A 110 16.12 13.86 8.41
N GLY A 111 17.27 14.07 7.76
CA GLY A 111 18.44 14.70 8.39
C GLY A 111 19.28 13.77 9.26
N VAL A 112 18.97 12.47 9.31
CA VAL A 112 19.75 11.46 10.04
C VAL A 112 20.46 10.52 9.07
N ILE A 113 21.77 10.38 9.25
CA ILE A 113 22.61 9.46 8.47
C ILE A 113 22.29 8.02 8.85
N ASN A 114 22.01 7.21 7.85
CA ASN A 114 21.66 5.80 8.00
C ASN A 114 22.47 4.93 7.01
N PRO A 115 22.64 3.62 7.27
CA PRO A 115 23.29 2.71 6.32
C PRO A 115 22.50 2.57 5.01
N ASN A 116 23.24 2.40 3.91
CA ASN A 116 22.76 2.18 2.55
C ASN A 116 23.77 1.30 1.80
N LEU A 117 23.77 -0.01 2.09
CA LEU A 117 24.79 -0.94 1.59
C LEU A 117 24.40 -1.61 0.27
N ASP A 118 23.12 -1.58 -0.09
CA ASP A 118 22.58 -2.16 -1.32
C ASP A 118 21.25 -1.47 -1.70
N ASP A 119 20.67 -1.89 -2.82
CA ASP A 119 19.44 -1.32 -3.39
C ASP A 119 18.16 -1.69 -2.63
N THR A 120 18.24 -2.39 -1.49
CA THR A 120 17.09 -2.79 -0.67
C THR A 120 16.81 -1.83 0.49
N TYR A 121 17.78 -0.98 0.87
CA TYR A 121 17.62 -0.02 1.96
C TYR A 121 16.65 1.11 1.58
N ARG A 122 15.70 1.41 2.47
CA ARG A 122 14.71 2.50 2.29
C ARG A 122 14.55 3.28 3.59
N CYS A 123 14.12 4.53 3.51
CA CYS A 123 13.79 5.32 4.70
C CYS A 123 12.39 4.98 5.24
N CYS A 124 12.29 4.99 6.56
CA CYS A 124 11.06 5.02 7.34
C CYS A 124 11.22 6.10 8.42
N ALA A 125 10.67 7.29 8.15
CA ALA A 125 11.01 8.52 8.87
C ALA A 125 12.54 8.71 8.93
N ASN A 126 13.11 8.86 10.12
CA ASN A 126 14.53 9.12 10.33
C ASN A 126 15.43 7.86 10.37
N LYS A 127 14.90 6.67 10.06
CA LYS A 127 15.65 5.40 10.06
C LYS A 127 15.66 4.75 8.69
N SER A 128 16.72 4.03 8.36
CA SER A 128 16.70 3.09 7.23
C SER A 128 16.22 1.69 7.66
N PHE A 129 15.65 0.95 6.72
CA PHE A 129 15.24 -0.45 6.88
C PHE A 129 15.45 -1.23 5.58
N ILE A 130 15.51 -2.56 5.69
CA ILE A 130 15.72 -3.46 4.55
C ILE A 130 14.37 -3.90 3.98
N SER A 131 14.01 -3.46 2.78
CA SER A 131 12.65 -3.65 2.22
C SER A 131 12.28 -5.10 1.87
N THR A 132 13.25 -6.02 1.87
CA THR A 132 13.02 -7.46 1.63
C THR A 132 12.52 -8.18 2.88
N SER A 133 13.00 -7.80 4.07
CA SER A 133 12.66 -8.41 5.36
C SER A 133 11.83 -7.51 6.28
N GLN A 134 11.72 -6.22 5.97
CA GLN A 134 11.02 -5.23 6.79
C GLN A 134 10.09 -4.34 5.96
N MET A 135 9.22 -3.60 6.63
CA MET A 135 8.28 -2.64 6.04
C MET A 135 8.08 -1.43 6.95
N CYS A 136 7.74 -0.28 6.37
CA CYS A 136 7.39 0.93 7.12
C CYS A 136 5.88 1.07 7.22
N CYS A 137 5.36 1.17 8.45
CA CYS A 137 3.95 1.43 8.75
C CYS A 137 3.85 2.70 9.58
N SER A 138 3.29 3.77 9.02
CA SER A 138 3.12 5.07 9.68
C SER A 138 4.37 5.52 10.44
N SER A 139 5.52 5.53 9.75
CA SER A 139 6.84 5.91 10.30
C SER A 139 7.47 4.93 11.28
N VAL A 140 6.88 3.75 11.50
CA VAL A 140 7.45 2.67 12.33
C VAL A 140 7.90 1.49 11.47
N VAL A 141 9.17 1.09 11.64
CA VAL A 141 9.73 -0.10 10.99
C VAL A 141 9.18 -1.36 11.65
N ASN A 142 8.64 -2.26 10.84
CA ASN A 142 8.07 -3.53 11.26
C ASN A 142 8.69 -4.68 10.47
N GLU A 143 8.67 -5.88 11.05
CA GLU A 143 9.06 -7.11 10.36
C GLU A 143 8.08 -7.46 9.23
N LYS A 144 8.63 -8.03 8.15
CA LYS A 144 7.92 -8.47 6.94
C LYS A 144 8.33 -9.91 6.61
N PRO A 145 7.85 -10.90 7.39
CA PRO A 145 8.22 -12.31 7.21
C PRO A 145 7.64 -12.93 5.93
N SER A 146 6.64 -12.28 5.30
CA SER A 146 6.02 -12.76 4.07
C SER A 146 5.43 -11.60 3.25
N THR A 147 5.00 -11.88 2.02
CA THR A 147 4.30 -10.92 1.15
C THR A 147 2.87 -10.62 1.61
N ASP A 148 2.35 -11.39 2.57
CA ASP A 148 1.03 -11.21 3.18
C ASP A 148 1.02 -10.19 4.32
N GLN A 149 2.18 -9.64 4.69
CA GLN A 149 2.26 -8.58 5.69
C GLN A 149 1.65 -7.26 5.15
N LYS A 150 0.80 -6.62 5.95
CA LYS A 150 0.13 -5.34 5.67
C LYS A 150 0.21 -4.43 6.89
N CYS A 151 0.02 -3.13 6.68
CA CYS A 151 -0.03 -2.16 7.78
C CYS A 151 -1.43 -2.03 8.39
N CYS A 152 -1.47 -1.87 9.70
CA CYS A 152 -2.61 -1.45 10.50
C CYS A 152 -2.14 -0.33 11.44
N GLY A 153 -2.30 0.93 10.99
CA GLY A 153 -1.68 2.08 11.68
C GLY A 153 -0.15 1.97 11.66
N GLU A 154 0.45 1.96 12.85
CA GLU A 154 1.91 1.82 13.06
C GLU A 154 2.40 0.38 13.10
N THR A 155 1.49 -0.60 13.18
CA THR A 155 1.84 -2.02 13.32
C THR A 155 1.67 -2.77 12.01
N SER A 156 2.46 -3.83 11.81
CA SER A 156 2.23 -4.77 10.72
C SER A 156 1.39 -5.98 11.18
N TYR A 157 0.59 -6.54 10.28
CA TYR A 157 -0.20 -7.75 10.51
C TYR A 157 -0.18 -8.68 9.29
N ASN A 158 -0.37 -9.97 9.51
CA ASN A 158 -0.47 -10.96 8.43
C ASN A 158 -1.93 -11.03 7.95
N ARG A 159 -2.19 -10.62 6.70
CA ARG A 159 -3.58 -10.57 6.17
C ARG A 159 -4.26 -11.94 6.06
N ILE A 160 -3.53 -13.05 6.13
CA ILE A 160 -4.11 -14.41 6.11
C ILE A 160 -4.64 -14.77 7.50
N THR A 161 -3.88 -14.49 8.55
CA THR A 161 -4.18 -14.93 9.93
C THR A 161 -4.72 -13.82 10.83
N GLN A 162 -4.76 -12.57 10.37
CA GLN A 162 -5.17 -11.41 11.14
C GLN A 162 -5.98 -10.42 10.30
N PHE A 163 -6.73 -9.54 10.97
CA PHE A 163 -7.47 -8.41 10.37
C PHE A 163 -7.11 -7.10 11.06
N CYS A 164 -7.38 -5.98 10.39
CA CYS A 164 -7.21 -4.63 10.92
C CYS A 164 -8.57 -3.92 11.03
N CYS A 165 -8.90 -3.37 12.19
CA CYS A 165 -10.11 -2.58 12.41
C CYS A 165 -9.79 -1.38 13.30
N GLY A 166 -10.01 -0.16 12.81
CA GLY A 166 -9.76 1.06 13.59
C GLY A 166 -8.31 1.21 14.09
N GLY A 167 -7.32 0.70 13.34
CA GLY A 167 -5.91 0.71 13.76
C GLY A 167 -5.52 -0.40 14.75
N SER A 168 -6.46 -1.25 15.16
CA SER A 168 -6.21 -2.41 16.03
C SER A 168 -6.12 -3.70 15.22
N VAL A 169 -5.15 -4.56 15.54
CA VAL A 169 -4.95 -5.86 14.89
C VAL A 169 -5.66 -6.95 15.70
N GLY A 170 -6.55 -7.69 15.05
CA GLY A 170 -7.23 -8.86 15.62
C GLY A 170 -6.81 -10.16 14.93
N ALA A 171 -6.83 -11.28 15.66
CA ALA A 171 -6.61 -12.60 15.08
C ALA A 171 -7.84 -13.03 14.25
N LYS A 172 -7.59 -13.62 13.08
CA LYS A 172 -8.57 -14.41 12.34
C LYS A 172 -8.47 -15.83 12.88
N GLU A 173 -9.22 -16.12 13.95
CA GLU A 173 -9.23 -17.47 14.51
C GLU A 173 -9.86 -18.51 13.57
N VAL A 174 -10.58 -18.09 12.52
CA VAL A 174 -11.18 -18.97 11.50
C VAL A 174 -11.11 -18.31 10.12
N ARG A 175 -11.18 -19.09 9.03
CA ARG A 175 -11.30 -18.58 7.65
C ARG A 175 -12.58 -17.76 7.51
N ILE A 176 -12.53 -16.46 7.75
CA ILE A 176 -13.72 -15.62 7.73
C ILE A 176 -14.26 -15.52 6.28
N ALA A 177 -15.46 -16.03 6.04
CA ALA A 177 -16.20 -15.80 4.80
C ALA A 177 -16.58 -14.30 4.67
N PRO A 178 -16.95 -13.80 3.47
CA PRO A 178 -17.57 -12.49 3.35
C PRO A 178 -18.71 -12.32 4.37
N PRO A 179 -18.91 -11.12 4.93
CA PRO A 179 -19.93 -10.89 5.94
C PRO A 179 -21.32 -11.27 5.42
N CYS A 180 -22.11 -11.89 6.29
CA CYS A 180 -23.51 -12.21 6.06
C CYS A 180 -24.37 -11.18 6.78
N GLY A 181 -24.80 -10.13 6.06
CA GLY A 181 -25.34 -8.95 6.73
C GLY A 181 -24.21 -8.26 7.52
N GLU A 182 -24.37 -8.15 8.84
CA GLU A 182 -23.37 -7.56 9.75
C GLU A 182 -22.48 -8.62 10.42
N ASP A 183 -22.77 -9.91 10.24
CA ASP A 183 -22.11 -11.00 10.97
C ASP A 183 -21.04 -11.70 10.14
N TYR A 184 -19.95 -12.11 10.80
CA TYR A 184 -18.93 -12.99 10.24
C TYR A 184 -19.16 -14.43 10.69
N PHE A 185 -18.82 -15.40 9.83
CA PHE A 185 -19.01 -16.82 10.13
C PHE A 185 -17.92 -17.69 9.50
N ASP A 186 -17.81 -18.90 10.02
CA ASP A 186 -16.94 -19.95 9.50
C ASP A 186 -17.62 -20.70 8.34
N PRO A 187 -17.08 -20.66 7.11
CA PRO A 187 -17.65 -21.34 5.95
C PRO A 187 -17.50 -22.85 5.98
N GLU A 188 -16.78 -23.45 6.93
CA GLU A 188 -16.78 -24.91 7.12
C GLU A 188 -18.04 -25.37 7.85
N THR A 189 -18.46 -24.63 8.87
CA THR A 189 -19.56 -24.98 9.78
C THR A 189 -20.86 -24.20 9.52
N HIS A 190 -20.80 -23.09 8.78
CA HIS A 190 -21.93 -22.19 8.56
C HIS A 190 -22.02 -21.72 7.10
N MET A 191 -23.19 -21.21 6.73
CA MET A 191 -23.48 -20.59 5.44
C MET A 191 -24.37 -19.36 5.62
N CYS A 192 -24.38 -18.45 4.64
CA CYS A 192 -25.23 -17.28 4.64
C CYS A 192 -26.52 -17.53 3.84
N CYS A 193 -27.68 -17.39 4.46
CA CYS A 193 -28.99 -17.49 3.81
C CYS A 193 -29.78 -16.20 4.01
N ALA A 194 -30.00 -15.46 2.92
CA ALA A 194 -30.74 -14.18 2.92
C ALA A 194 -30.29 -13.19 4.02
N GLY A 195 -28.98 -13.10 4.28
CA GLY A 195 -28.40 -12.20 5.28
C GLY A 195 -28.40 -12.75 6.72
N VAL A 196 -28.79 -14.02 6.92
CA VAL A 196 -28.76 -14.69 8.21
C VAL A 196 -27.75 -15.83 8.18
N VAL A 197 -26.87 -15.89 9.19
CA VAL A 197 -25.93 -17.00 9.37
C VAL A 197 -26.69 -18.25 9.78
N GLN A 198 -26.46 -19.35 9.07
CA GLN A 198 -27.12 -20.64 9.28
C GLN A 198 -26.10 -21.77 9.41
N PRO A 199 -26.33 -22.78 10.26
CA PRO A 199 -25.42 -23.90 10.39
C PRO A 199 -25.47 -24.80 9.14
N LYS A 200 -24.35 -25.48 8.87
CA LYS A 200 -24.26 -26.61 7.94
C LYS A 200 -23.26 -27.65 8.45
N LEU A 201 -23.53 -28.92 8.19
CA LEU A 201 -22.59 -29.99 8.53
C LEU A 201 -21.58 -30.24 7.39
N ASN A 202 -22.01 -30.00 6.15
CA ASN A 202 -21.23 -30.25 4.95
C ASN A 202 -21.84 -29.47 3.76
N ASN A 203 -21.35 -29.69 2.54
CA ASN A 203 -21.82 -28.99 1.34
C ASN A 203 -23.16 -29.54 0.77
N ASN A 204 -23.83 -30.44 1.49
CA ASN A 204 -25.17 -30.93 1.18
C ASN A 204 -26.29 -29.99 1.65
N TYR A 205 -25.95 -28.89 2.32
CA TYR A 205 -26.91 -27.87 2.75
C TYR A 205 -27.20 -26.85 1.64
N ALA A 206 -28.40 -26.28 1.64
CA ALA A 206 -28.83 -25.21 0.73
C ALA A 206 -29.77 -24.25 1.48
N CYS A 207 -29.99 -23.06 0.91
CA CYS A 207 -30.90 -22.07 1.50
C CYS A 207 -32.33 -22.24 0.97
N CYS A 208 -33.30 -22.12 1.89
CA CYS A 208 -34.70 -21.84 1.58
C CYS A 208 -35.07 -20.53 2.28
N LYS A 209 -35.01 -19.40 1.56
CA LYS A 209 -35.05 -18.05 2.16
C LYS A 209 -33.93 -17.88 3.20
N ALA A 210 -34.26 -17.57 4.45
CA ALA A 210 -33.30 -17.31 5.53
C ALA A 210 -32.87 -18.55 6.31
N VAL A 211 -33.42 -19.73 6.01
CA VAL A 211 -33.08 -20.98 6.70
C VAL A 211 -32.23 -21.89 5.81
N SER A 212 -31.27 -22.59 6.41
CA SER A 212 -30.57 -23.70 5.74
C SER A 212 -31.37 -24.99 5.88
N PHE A 213 -31.23 -25.88 4.89
CA PHE A 213 -31.80 -27.23 4.92
C PHE A 213 -30.85 -28.22 4.24
N GLU A 214 -30.93 -29.50 4.62
CA GLU A 214 -30.16 -30.55 3.96
C GLU A 214 -30.89 -31.05 2.69
N LYS A 215 -30.23 -30.94 1.52
CA LYS A 215 -30.82 -31.32 0.23
C LYS A 215 -31.31 -32.77 0.15
N GLY A 216 -30.73 -33.66 0.97
CA GLY A 216 -31.10 -35.06 1.07
C GLY A 216 -32.37 -35.33 1.90
N VAL A 217 -32.73 -34.44 2.83
CA VAL A 217 -33.85 -34.60 3.76
C VAL A 217 -35.06 -33.79 3.32
N GLU A 218 -34.82 -32.60 2.76
CA GLU A 218 -35.87 -31.65 2.40
C GLU A 218 -35.69 -31.11 0.97
N ILE A 219 -36.74 -30.45 0.48
CA ILE A 219 -36.74 -29.68 -0.76
C ILE A 219 -37.44 -28.33 -0.52
N CYS A 220 -36.89 -27.26 -1.09
CA CYS A 220 -37.48 -25.94 -1.04
C CYS A 220 -38.30 -25.67 -2.31
N CYS A 221 -39.61 -25.50 -2.18
CA CYS A 221 -40.53 -25.17 -3.26
C CYS A 221 -41.09 -23.76 -3.04
N LEU A 222 -40.72 -22.80 -3.90
CA LEU A 222 -41.08 -21.38 -3.78
C LEU A 222 -40.90 -20.77 -2.37
N GLY A 223 -39.85 -21.21 -1.65
CA GLY A 223 -39.54 -20.71 -0.32
C GLY A 223 -40.32 -21.37 0.82
N THR A 224 -40.95 -22.52 0.56
CA THR A 224 -41.54 -23.42 1.57
C THR A 224 -40.74 -24.72 1.59
N LEU A 225 -40.33 -25.17 2.78
CA LEU A 225 -39.65 -26.45 2.96
C LEU A 225 -40.65 -27.60 3.00
N TRP A 226 -40.31 -28.68 2.32
CA TRP A 226 -41.06 -29.93 2.31
C TRP A 226 -40.12 -31.12 2.54
N PRO A 227 -40.59 -32.18 3.23
CA PRO A 227 -39.85 -33.43 3.33
C PRO A 227 -39.59 -34.05 1.96
N ARG A 228 -38.41 -34.64 1.80
CA ARG A 228 -38.07 -35.49 0.66
C ARG A 228 -38.46 -36.93 0.97
N GLU A 229 -39.71 -37.27 0.70
CA GLU A 229 -40.23 -38.63 0.90
C GLU A 229 -39.54 -39.66 -0.02
N THR A 230 -39.15 -39.25 -1.24
CA THR A 230 -38.51 -40.13 -2.22
C THR A 230 -37.42 -39.42 -3.04
N ALA A 231 -36.55 -40.19 -3.69
CA ALA A 231 -35.57 -39.66 -4.63
C ALA A 231 -36.24 -38.94 -5.83
N THR A 232 -37.51 -39.22 -6.09
CA THR A 232 -38.32 -38.63 -7.16
C THR A 232 -39.22 -37.49 -6.69
N THR A 233 -39.09 -37.04 -5.43
CA THR A 233 -39.74 -35.82 -4.95
C THR A 233 -39.27 -34.59 -5.73
N LYS A 234 -40.22 -33.84 -6.31
CA LYS A 234 -40.00 -32.62 -7.11
C LYS A 234 -40.97 -31.53 -6.65
N CYS A 235 -40.73 -30.29 -7.06
CA CYS A 235 -41.64 -29.18 -6.80
C CYS A 235 -42.69 -29.02 -7.90
N CYS A 236 -43.93 -28.77 -7.50
CA CYS A 236 -45.02 -28.25 -8.32
C CYS A 236 -45.51 -26.95 -7.69
N ALA A 237 -45.09 -25.82 -8.25
CA ALA A 237 -45.21 -24.52 -7.59
C ALA A 237 -44.61 -24.53 -6.17
N ASP A 238 -45.39 -24.22 -5.15
CA ASP A 238 -44.99 -24.16 -3.74
C ASP A 238 -45.17 -25.49 -3.00
N THR A 239 -45.63 -26.55 -3.68
CA THR A 239 -45.83 -27.89 -3.11
C THR A 239 -44.78 -28.88 -3.59
N ALA A 240 -44.44 -29.86 -2.75
CA ALA A 240 -43.65 -31.02 -3.16
C ALA A 240 -44.55 -32.20 -3.53
N PHE A 241 -44.14 -32.98 -4.51
CA PHE A 241 -44.89 -34.14 -5.01
C PHE A 241 -43.95 -35.24 -5.51
N ASP A 242 -44.41 -36.49 -5.57
CA ASP A 242 -43.60 -37.59 -6.09
C ASP A 242 -43.80 -37.73 -7.59
N SER A 243 -42.77 -37.37 -8.37
CA SER A 243 -42.84 -37.49 -9.83
C SER A 243 -42.95 -38.92 -10.38
N THR A 244 -42.91 -39.95 -9.53
CA THR A 244 -43.15 -41.35 -9.92
C THR A 244 -44.62 -41.65 -10.16
N PRO A 245 -45.56 -41.50 -9.20
CA PRO A 245 -46.99 -41.67 -9.43
C PRO A 245 -47.69 -40.40 -9.94
N GLU A 246 -47.04 -39.24 -9.89
CA GLU A 246 -47.71 -37.96 -10.16
C GLU A 246 -46.98 -37.12 -11.21
N LYS A 247 -47.69 -36.12 -11.73
CA LYS A 247 -47.22 -35.16 -12.71
C LYS A 247 -47.72 -33.76 -12.37
N CYS A 248 -46.81 -32.79 -12.35
CA CYS A 248 -47.17 -31.38 -12.26
C CYS A 248 -47.59 -30.82 -13.62
N CYS A 249 -48.76 -30.17 -13.67
CA CYS A 249 -49.29 -29.45 -14.82
C CYS A 249 -49.79 -28.07 -14.37
N ALA A 250 -49.22 -26.99 -14.93
CA ALA A 250 -49.54 -25.60 -14.58
C ALA A 250 -49.67 -25.32 -13.05
N GLY A 251 -48.78 -25.90 -12.24
CA GLY A 251 -48.77 -25.72 -10.78
C GLY A 251 -49.71 -26.65 -10.01
N VAL A 252 -50.45 -27.53 -10.68
CA VAL A 252 -51.35 -28.52 -10.07
C VAL A 252 -50.75 -29.92 -10.16
N VAL A 253 -50.69 -30.61 -9.02
CA VAL A 253 -50.26 -32.01 -8.93
C VAL A 253 -51.40 -32.91 -9.39
N ASN A 254 -51.13 -33.76 -10.37
CA ASN A 254 -52.08 -34.72 -10.91
C ASN A 254 -51.54 -36.14 -10.72
N THR A 255 -52.42 -37.10 -10.46
CA THR A 255 -52.08 -38.52 -10.62
C THR A 255 -51.75 -38.81 -12.08
N ARG A 256 -50.78 -39.68 -12.31
CA ARG A 256 -50.41 -40.10 -13.66
C ARG A 256 -51.52 -40.92 -14.31
N PRO A 257 -51.99 -40.55 -15.52
CA PRO A 257 -53.03 -41.28 -16.23
C PRO A 257 -52.56 -42.61 -16.85
N SER A 258 -51.24 -42.86 -16.91
CA SER A 258 -50.67 -44.07 -17.51
C SER A 258 -49.38 -44.50 -16.80
N LEU A 259 -48.99 -45.77 -16.93
CA LEU A 259 -47.72 -46.26 -16.41
C LEU A 259 -46.52 -45.82 -17.28
N ASP A 260 -46.75 -45.57 -18.58
CA ASP A 260 -45.69 -45.12 -19.49
C ASP A 260 -45.51 -43.59 -19.41
N ARG A 261 -44.41 -43.17 -18.75
CA ARG A 261 -44.03 -41.76 -18.55
C ARG A 261 -43.97 -40.94 -19.85
N THR A 262 -43.72 -41.57 -21.01
CA THR A 262 -43.60 -40.89 -22.30
C THR A 262 -44.95 -40.47 -22.90
N LEU A 263 -46.03 -41.09 -22.44
CA LEU A 263 -47.40 -40.82 -22.90
C LEU A 263 -48.05 -39.62 -22.20
N HIS A 264 -47.45 -39.14 -21.13
CA HIS A 264 -48.04 -38.08 -20.32
C HIS A 264 -47.88 -36.71 -20.97
N ARG A 265 -48.96 -35.94 -21.03
CA ARG A 265 -48.98 -34.55 -21.46
C ARG A 265 -49.83 -33.72 -20.50
N CYS A 266 -49.68 -32.41 -20.56
CA CYS A 266 -50.47 -31.46 -19.79
C CYS A 266 -51.37 -30.67 -20.75
N CYS A 267 -52.64 -30.50 -20.36
CA CYS A 267 -53.56 -29.56 -20.97
C CYS A 267 -53.98 -28.57 -19.90
N GLY A 268 -53.36 -27.38 -19.88
CA GLY A 268 -53.44 -26.48 -18.74
C GLY A 268 -52.99 -27.15 -17.45
N ALA A 269 -53.87 -27.18 -16.44
CA ALA A 269 -53.62 -27.77 -15.13
C ALA A 269 -53.87 -29.29 -15.05
N ILE A 270 -54.36 -29.92 -16.11
CA ILE A 270 -54.77 -31.33 -16.11
C ILE A 270 -53.73 -32.19 -16.83
N ALA A 271 -53.33 -33.30 -16.21
CA ALA A 271 -52.50 -34.33 -16.85
C ALA A 271 -53.37 -35.31 -17.65
N TYR A 272 -52.94 -35.66 -18.87
CA TYR A 272 -53.65 -36.60 -19.74
C TYR A 272 -52.71 -37.58 -20.45
N ASP A 273 -53.26 -38.72 -20.90
CA ASP A 273 -52.57 -39.70 -21.75
C ASP A 273 -52.75 -39.32 -23.23
N LYS A 274 -51.65 -38.99 -23.91
CA LYS A 274 -51.65 -38.57 -25.32
C LYS A 274 -52.07 -39.66 -26.30
N SER A 275 -52.15 -40.93 -25.87
CA SER A 275 -52.67 -42.04 -26.67
C SER A 275 -54.19 -42.09 -26.67
N LEU A 276 -54.84 -41.46 -25.69
CA LEU A 276 -56.30 -41.46 -25.53
C LEU A 276 -56.94 -40.11 -25.82
N GLN A 277 -56.21 -39.01 -25.60
CA GLN A 277 -56.74 -37.66 -25.69
C GLN A 277 -55.75 -36.72 -26.39
N THR A 278 -56.24 -35.59 -26.88
CA THR A 278 -55.45 -34.45 -27.34
C THR A 278 -55.92 -33.15 -26.66
N CYS A 279 -55.07 -32.12 -26.66
CA CYS A 279 -55.36 -30.82 -26.08
C CYS A 279 -55.48 -29.78 -27.20
N VAL A 280 -56.65 -29.17 -27.34
CA VAL A 280 -56.91 -28.11 -28.32
C VAL A 280 -57.42 -26.90 -27.55
N ASP A 281 -56.70 -25.78 -27.63
CA ASP A 281 -57.02 -24.52 -26.95
C ASP A 281 -57.35 -24.69 -25.45
N GLY A 282 -56.58 -25.56 -24.76
CA GLY A 282 -56.75 -25.82 -23.34
C GLY A 282 -57.89 -26.78 -22.98
N THR A 283 -58.59 -27.33 -23.97
CA THR A 283 -59.67 -28.30 -23.78
C THR A 283 -59.22 -29.70 -24.22
N LEU A 284 -59.48 -30.70 -23.36
CA LEU A 284 -59.20 -32.11 -23.67
C LEU A 284 -60.29 -32.68 -24.58
N THR A 285 -59.86 -33.32 -25.67
CA THR A 285 -60.72 -34.04 -26.62
C THR A 285 -60.26 -35.49 -26.72
N VAL A 286 -61.20 -36.44 -26.63
CA VAL A 286 -60.90 -37.88 -26.75
C VAL A 286 -60.59 -38.22 -28.19
N LEU A 287 -59.53 -38.98 -28.43
CA LEU A 287 -59.21 -39.52 -29.74
C LEU A 287 -60.26 -40.60 -30.07
N THR A 288 -61.10 -40.36 -31.07
CA THR A 288 -61.98 -41.40 -31.61
C THR A 288 -61.13 -42.41 -32.40
N PRO A 289 -61.48 -43.72 -32.39
CA PRO A 289 -60.78 -44.74 -33.17
C PRO A 289 -60.70 -44.43 -34.66
#